data_AF-A0A8K0KEW7-F1
#
_entry.id   AF-A0A8K0KEW7-F1
#
_cell.length_a   1.000
_cell.length_b   1.000
_cell.length_c   1.000
_cell.angle_alpha   90.00
_cell.angle_beta   90.00
_cell.angle_gamma   90.00
#
_symmetry.space_group_name_H-M   'P 1'
#
loop_
_entity.id
_entity.type
_entity.pdbx_description
1 polymer ?
#
loop_
_entity_poly.entity_id
_entity_poly.type
_entity_poly.pdbx_seq_one_letter_code
_entity_poly.pdbx_strand_id
1 'polypeptide(L)'
;MFPRVVPLLHLPENCQEKPANDSSSFSILLCEVGNPLLKNETRYIILEFDTTSIPLDMEALNYTFETESVGEKMSEEDGRAEIFIPLTTVADISIIGRSSQRNFYLQKQNKSEVDKIYSFSHVYEVTNYGPSPVDQIKLTFKFPTQIVSEDGCMTFLRVYSPEVFIFDFPLQEEQSLVIRIELIGTQMGEYFGYSICVADLNNDGLDDLVVGAPQYSLEQSGTILIYRSTGIFN
;
A
#
# COMPACT_ATOMS: atom_id res chain seq x y z
N MET A 1 8.38 -3.15 -31.37
CA MET A 1 9.00 -3.70 -30.15
C MET A 1 8.20 -3.23 -28.96
N PHE A 2 7.90 -4.11 -28.02
CA PHE A 2 7.14 -3.81 -26.81
C PHE A 2 7.71 -4.55 -25.59
N PRO A 3 7.54 -4.06 -24.35
CA PRO A 3 8.04 -4.74 -23.15
C PRO A 3 7.35 -6.08 -22.90
N ARG A 4 8.11 -7.13 -22.54
CA ARG A 4 7.55 -8.47 -22.25
C ARG A 4 6.60 -8.51 -21.05
N VAL A 5 6.78 -7.58 -20.10
CA VAL A 5 5.92 -7.46 -18.92
C VAL A 5 4.49 -7.02 -19.24
N VAL A 6 4.23 -6.58 -20.47
CA VAL A 6 2.92 -6.18 -20.97
C VAL A 6 2.58 -6.99 -22.23
N PRO A 7 2.12 -8.25 -22.10
CA PRO A 7 1.86 -9.11 -23.25
C PRO A 7 0.66 -8.60 -24.08
N LEU A 8 0.55 -9.07 -25.32
CA LEU A 8 -0.62 -8.78 -26.18
C LEU A 8 -1.85 -9.55 -25.67
N LEU A 9 -2.98 -8.86 -25.54
CA LEU A 9 -4.27 -9.50 -25.24
C LEU A 9 -4.72 -10.39 -26.41
N HIS A 10 -4.58 -9.87 -27.62
CA HIS A 10 -4.92 -10.55 -28.86
C HIS A 10 -3.86 -10.27 -29.92
N LEU A 11 -3.42 -11.33 -30.62
CA LEU A 11 -2.53 -11.21 -31.76
C LEU A 11 -3.36 -10.85 -33.01
N PRO A 12 -3.15 -9.69 -33.67
CA PRO A 12 -3.85 -9.37 -34.90
C PRO A 12 -3.52 -10.37 -36.02
N GLU A 13 -4.49 -10.65 -36.89
CA GLU A 13 -4.35 -11.67 -37.96
C GLU A 13 -3.19 -11.41 -38.92
N ASN A 14 -2.87 -10.13 -39.16
CA ASN A 14 -1.79 -9.69 -40.04
C ASN A 14 -0.44 -9.56 -39.33
N CYS A 15 -0.31 -10.08 -38.11
CA CYS A 15 0.89 -9.95 -37.30
C CYS A 15 1.41 -11.29 -36.80
N GLN A 16 2.73 -11.38 -36.63
CA GLN A 16 3.42 -12.54 -36.07
C GLN A 16 4.45 -12.07 -35.04
N GLU A 17 4.46 -12.71 -33.87
CA GLU A 17 5.48 -12.46 -32.87
C GLU A 17 6.77 -13.19 -33.27
N LYS A 18 7.87 -12.43 -33.35
CA LYS A 18 9.19 -12.99 -33.62
C LYS A 18 9.73 -13.59 -32.32
N PRO A 19 10.22 -14.84 -32.31
CA PRO A 19 10.85 -15.41 -31.13
C PRO A 19 12.06 -14.55 -30.77
N ALA A 20 11.96 -13.83 -29.66
CA ALA A 20 13.08 -13.08 -29.10
C ALA A 20 13.93 -14.03 -28.26
N ASN A 21 15.25 -13.85 -28.26
CA ASN A 21 16.13 -14.60 -27.35
C ASN A 21 15.62 -14.42 -25.92
N ASP A 22 15.58 -15.50 -25.13
CA ASP A 22 14.96 -15.51 -23.80
C ASP A 22 15.53 -14.49 -22.82
N SER A 23 16.72 -13.97 -23.11
CA SER A 23 17.39 -12.91 -22.35
C SER A 23 16.94 -11.48 -22.66
N SER A 24 16.06 -11.27 -23.64
CA SER A 24 15.57 -9.93 -24.01
C SER A 24 14.33 -9.54 -23.19
N SER A 25 14.31 -8.32 -22.66
CA SER A 25 13.19 -7.76 -21.90
C SER A 25 12.03 -7.26 -22.79
N PHE A 26 12.16 -7.43 -24.10
CA PHE A 26 11.23 -6.95 -25.11
C PHE A 26 10.82 -8.06 -26.07
N SER A 27 9.60 -7.95 -26.56
CA SER A 27 9.06 -8.76 -27.65
C SER A 27 9.01 -7.95 -28.95
N ILE A 28 9.12 -8.65 -30.07
CA ILE A 28 9.09 -8.05 -31.41
C ILE A 28 7.87 -8.60 -32.12
N LEU A 29 6.97 -7.69 -32.54
CA LEU A 29 5.83 -7.99 -33.38
C LEU A 29 6.13 -7.53 -34.81
N LEU A 30 5.97 -8.42 -35.77
CA LEU A 30 6.06 -8.12 -37.20
C LEU A 30 4.66 -8.12 -37.78
N CYS A 31 4.27 -7.04 -38.45
CA CYS A 31 2.93 -6.91 -39.04
C CYS A 31 2.99 -6.55 -40.51
N GLU A 32 2.18 -7.22 -41.32
CA GLU A 32 1.98 -6.88 -42.72
C GLU A 32 0.98 -5.72 -42.83
N VAL A 33 1.46 -4.56 -43.30
CA VAL A 33 0.64 -3.34 -43.43
C VAL A 33 -0.05 -3.25 -44.81
N GLY A 34 0.46 -4.01 -45.79
CA GLY A 34 -0.10 -4.11 -47.14
C GLY A 34 0.98 -4.31 -48.21
N ASN A 35 0.66 -5.10 -49.23
CA ASN A 35 1.57 -5.37 -50.36
C ASN A 35 0.81 -5.32 -51.71
N PRO A 36 0.90 -4.22 -52.48
CA PRO A 36 1.53 -2.95 -52.14
C PRO A 36 0.62 -2.06 -51.28
N LEU A 37 1.21 -1.21 -50.44
CA LEU A 37 0.51 -0.10 -49.80
C LEU A 37 0.44 1.07 -50.80
N LEU A 38 -0.76 1.51 -51.19
CA LEU A 38 -0.92 2.54 -52.22
C LEU A 38 -0.54 3.94 -51.70
N LYS A 39 -0.19 4.85 -52.62
CA LYS A 39 0.11 6.24 -52.27
C LYS A 39 -1.12 6.91 -51.66
N ASN A 40 -0.93 7.60 -50.53
CA ASN A 40 -1.99 8.22 -49.71
C ASN A 40 -2.95 7.23 -49.06
N GLU A 41 -2.63 5.93 -49.05
CA GLU A 41 -3.38 4.95 -48.27
C GLU A 41 -2.85 4.93 -46.83
N THR A 42 -3.76 5.01 -45.86
CA THR A 42 -3.43 4.88 -44.44
C THR A 42 -4.03 3.59 -43.93
N ARG A 43 -3.20 2.80 -43.24
CA ARG A 43 -3.61 1.55 -42.59
C ARG A 43 -3.36 1.66 -41.10
N TYR A 44 -4.30 1.17 -40.32
CA TYR A 44 -4.25 1.17 -38.87
C TYR A 44 -4.03 -0.25 -38.38
N ILE A 45 -3.14 -0.40 -37.42
CA ILE A 45 -2.97 -1.62 -36.64
C ILE A 45 -3.26 -1.24 -35.20
N ILE A 46 -4.23 -1.92 -34.60
CA ILE A 46 -4.63 -1.71 -33.21
C ILE A 46 -3.99 -2.84 -32.41
N LEU A 47 -3.22 -2.46 -31.39
CA LEU A 47 -2.58 -3.40 -30.48
C LEU A 47 -3.17 -3.19 -29.08
N GLU A 48 -3.70 -4.26 -28.51
CA GLU A 48 -4.25 -4.29 -27.16
C GLU A 48 -3.31 -5.08 -26.26
N PHE A 49 -2.93 -4.47 -25.13
CA PHE A 49 -1.93 -5.02 -24.22
C PHE A 49 -2.53 -5.25 -22.83
N ASP A 50 -2.09 -6.32 -22.18
CA ASP A 50 -2.48 -6.66 -20.81
C ASP A 50 -1.55 -5.94 -19.82
N THR A 51 -2.11 -4.98 -19.09
CA THR A 51 -1.37 -4.15 -18.13
C THR A 51 -1.46 -4.65 -16.69
N THR A 52 -2.04 -5.83 -16.44
CA THR A 52 -2.26 -6.35 -15.08
C THR A 52 -0.97 -6.77 -14.38
N SER A 53 0.06 -7.15 -15.14
CA SER A 53 1.32 -7.70 -14.64
C SER A 53 2.47 -6.68 -14.62
N ILE A 54 2.15 -5.39 -14.70
CA ILE A 54 3.16 -4.31 -14.66
C ILE A 54 3.76 -4.21 -13.25
N PRO A 55 5.09 -4.29 -13.10
CA PRO A 55 5.76 -4.09 -11.82
C PRO A 55 5.57 -2.68 -11.25
N LEU A 56 5.53 -2.57 -9.91
CA LEU A 56 5.27 -1.30 -9.20
C LEU A 56 6.42 -0.30 -9.29
N ASP A 57 7.63 -0.78 -9.50
CA ASP A 57 8.86 0.00 -9.64
C ASP A 57 9.07 0.52 -11.07
N MET A 58 8.19 0.18 -12.02
CA MET A 58 8.29 0.62 -13.40
C MET A 58 7.73 2.05 -13.58
N GLU A 59 8.57 2.96 -14.05
CA GLU A 59 8.19 4.37 -14.23
C GLU A 59 7.52 4.66 -15.59
N ALA A 60 7.82 3.88 -16.63
CA ALA A 60 7.30 4.10 -17.97
C ALA A 60 7.36 2.84 -18.85
N LEU A 61 6.44 2.75 -19.81
CA LEU A 61 6.47 1.77 -20.90
C LEU A 61 7.00 2.40 -22.18
N ASN A 62 7.96 1.75 -22.80
CA ASN A 62 8.59 2.21 -24.04
C ASN A 62 8.24 1.29 -25.19
N TYR A 63 7.69 1.86 -26.26
CA TYR A 63 7.34 1.16 -27.48
C TYR A 63 8.15 1.75 -28.64
N THR A 64 8.72 0.87 -29.46
CA THR A 64 9.44 1.27 -30.67
C THR A 64 8.74 0.67 -31.88
N PHE A 65 8.33 1.52 -32.81
CA PHE A 65 7.72 1.14 -34.07
C PHE A 65 8.74 1.38 -35.17
N GLU A 66 8.92 0.41 -36.04
CA GLU A 66 9.79 0.51 -37.19
C GLU A 66 9.08 -0.04 -38.42
N THR A 67 9.11 0.71 -39.51
CA THR A 67 8.54 0.31 -40.79
C THR A 67 9.65 -0.05 -41.76
N GLU A 68 9.58 -1.22 -42.35
CA GLU A 68 10.51 -1.69 -43.37
C GLU A 68 9.77 -1.94 -44.69
N SER A 69 10.37 -1.56 -45.81
CA SER A 69 9.84 -1.81 -47.16
C SER A 69 10.98 -2.22 -48.09
N VAL A 70 10.64 -2.95 -49.16
CA VAL A 70 11.62 -3.43 -50.16
C VAL A 70 12.04 -2.31 -51.15
N GLY A 71 11.35 -1.16 -51.14
CA GLY A 71 11.68 -0.02 -52.00
C GLY A 71 12.92 0.76 -51.54
N GLU A 72 13.46 1.64 -52.39
CA GLU A 72 14.53 2.57 -51.99
C GLU A 72 14.04 3.50 -50.87
N LYS A 73 14.77 3.50 -49.74
CA LYS A 73 14.49 4.40 -48.62
C LYS A 73 14.76 5.84 -49.04
N MET A 74 13.77 6.71 -48.87
CA MET A 74 13.89 8.15 -49.19
C MET A 74 14.64 8.95 -48.12
N SER A 75 14.79 8.42 -46.89
CA SER A 75 15.56 9.01 -45.78
C SER A 75 16.05 7.92 -44.81
N GLU A 76 17.17 8.14 -44.12
CA GLU A 76 17.70 7.23 -43.08
C GLU A 76 16.95 7.34 -41.74
N GLU A 77 16.22 8.44 -41.50
CA GLU A 77 15.43 8.67 -40.28
C GLU A 77 13.93 8.40 -40.46
N ASP A 78 13.45 8.18 -41.69
CA ASP A 78 12.05 7.86 -41.93
C ASP A 78 11.74 6.40 -41.55
N GLY A 79 10.71 6.24 -40.72
CA GLY A 79 10.12 4.93 -40.44
C GLY A 79 10.36 4.40 -39.03
N ARG A 80 11.03 5.13 -38.13
CA ARG A 80 11.10 4.79 -36.71
C ARG A 80 10.32 5.79 -35.86
N ALA A 81 9.49 5.28 -34.97
CA ALA A 81 8.78 6.08 -33.97
C ALA A 81 8.90 5.45 -32.59
N GLU A 82 9.02 6.28 -31.56
CA GLU A 82 9.06 5.83 -30.17
C GLU A 82 7.91 6.46 -29.40
N ILE A 83 7.21 5.64 -28.61
CA ILE A 83 6.13 6.08 -27.73
C ILE A 83 6.54 5.76 -26.30
N PHE A 84 6.47 6.79 -25.46
CA PHE A 84 6.76 6.73 -24.03
C PHE A 84 5.45 6.93 -23.27
N ILE A 85 5.02 5.91 -22.52
CA ILE A 85 3.83 5.97 -21.69
C ILE A 85 4.28 6.04 -20.22
N PRO A 86 4.21 7.23 -19.58
CA PRO A 86 4.53 7.33 -18.16
C PRO A 86 3.51 6.57 -17.32
N LEU A 87 3.99 5.82 -16.33
CA LEU A 87 3.16 5.12 -15.36
C LEU A 87 3.00 6.00 -14.12
N THR A 88 1.85 5.90 -13.48
CA THR A 88 1.56 6.61 -12.23
C THR A 88 0.92 5.64 -11.27
N THR A 89 1.39 5.64 -10.03
CA THR A 89 0.80 4.87 -8.95
C THR A 89 -0.42 5.61 -8.41
N VAL A 90 -1.53 4.87 -8.26
CA VAL A 90 -2.78 5.41 -7.74
C VAL A 90 -3.24 4.54 -6.59
N ALA A 91 -3.16 5.08 -5.38
CA ALA A 91 -3.74 4.48 -4.19
C ALA A 91 -4.94 5.32 -3.73
N ASP A 92 -6.03 4.65 -3.36
CA ASP A 92 -7.24 5.29 -2.83
C ASP A 92 -7.53 4.71 -1.45
N ILE A 93 -7.05 5.39 -0.42
CA ILE A 93 -7.08 4.90 0.96
C ILE A 93 -8.26 5.50 1.70
N SER A 94 -9.09 4.63 2.26
CA SER A 94 -10.21 4.98 3.14
C SER A 94 -9.95 4.50 4.57
N ILE A 95 -10.38 5.32 5.54
CA ILE A 95 -10.28 4.99 6.96
C ILE A 95 -11.66 5.17 7.59
N ILE A 96 -12.20 4.11 8.18
CA ILE A 96 -13.52 4.10 8.82
C ILE A 96 -13.38 3.71 10.29
N GLY A 97 -13.71 4.64 11.19
CA GLY A 97 -13.72 4.40 12.63
C GLY A 97 -15.11 4.03 13.16
N ARG A 98 -15.17 3.05 14.07
CA ARG A 98 -16.39 2.65 14.79
C ARG A 98 -16.09 2.55 16.28
N SER A 99 -17.00 3.04 17.12
CA SER A 99 -16.92 2.87 18.57
C SER A 99 -17.90 1.79 19.04
N SER A 100 -17.49 0.96 20.00
CA SER A 100 -18.37 -0.03 20.63
C SER A 100 -19.52 0.60 21.41
N GLN A 101 -19.35 1.84 21.91
CA GLN A 101 -20.41 2.58 22.60
C GLN A 101 -20.43 4.04 22.12
N ARG A 102 -21.59 4.48 21.62
CA ARG A 102 -21.75 5.85 21.10
C ARG A 102 -21.90 6.90 22.21
N ASN A 103 -22.56 6.55 23.31
CA ASN A 103 -22.89 7.47 24.39
C ASN A 103 -22.64 6.81 25.74
N PHE A 104 -22.05 7.56 26.67
CA PHE A 104 -21.91 7.18 28.08
C PHE A 104 -22.76 8.08 28.96
N TYR A 105 -23.58 7.47 29.82
CA TYR A 105 -24.34 8.20 30.84
C TYR A 105 -23.60 8.15 32.17
N LEU A 106 -23.04 9.29 32.57
CA LEU A 106 -22.39 9.45 33.86
C LEU A 106 -23.46 9.77 34.92
N GLN A 107 -23.67 8.86 35.87
CA GLN A 107 -24.51 9.14 37.03
C GLN A 107 -23.66 9.74 38.14
N LYS A 108 -24.02 10.93 38.62
CA LYS A 108 -23.38 11.59 39.77
C LYS A 108 -23.73 10.81 41.04
N GLN A 109 -22.84 9.96 41.52
CA GLN A 109 -23.04 9.21 42.77
C GLN A 109 -22.25 9.81 43.95
N ASN A 110 -22.73 9.51 45.16
CA ASN A 110 -22.12 9.92 46.42
C ASN A 110 -20.81 9.15 46.67
N LYS A 111 -19.81 9.86 47.19
CA LYS A 111 -18.39 9.58 47.47
C LYS A 111 -17.93 8.19 47.98
N SER A 112 -18.79 7.17 48.11
CA SER A 112 -18.47 5.91 48.80
C SER A 112 -18.40 4.68 47.90
N GLU A 113 -18.71 4.78 46.60
CA GLU A 113 -18.48 3.70 45.64
C GLU A 113 -17.29 4.06 44.73
N VAL A 114 -16.26 3.22 44.84
CA VAL A 114 -14.99 3.29 44.13
C VAL A 114 -15.19 3.39 42.61
N ASP A 115 -14.50 4.34 42.00
CA ASP A 115 -14.18 4.51 40.58
C ASP A 115 -14.84 3.51 39.63
N LYS A 116 -16.06 3.80 39.16
CA LYS A 116 -16.68 3.04 38.08
C LYS A 116 -15.85 3.25 36.80
N ILE A 117 -15.09 2.23 36.42
CA ILE A 117 -14.25 2.24 35.22
C ILE A 117 -15.16 2.09 34.00
N TYR A 118 -15.13 3.08 33.12
CA TYR A 118 -15.80 3.03 31.83
C TYR A 118 -14.79 2.56 30.79
N SER A 119 -15.05 1.41 30.17
CA SER A 119 -14.28 0.91 29.03
C SER A 119 -15.03 1.17 27.73
N PHE A 120 -14.31 1.64 26.72
CA PHE A 120 -14.79 1.75 25.35
C PHE A 120 -13.69 1.31 24.41
N SER A 121 -14.10 0.83 23.24
CA SER A 121 -13.18 0.40 22.19
C SER A 121 -13.52 1.12 20.89
N HIS A 122 -12.49 1.64 20.22
CA HIS A 122 -12.61 2.17 18.87
C HIS A 122 -11.89 1.20 17.93
N VAL A 123 -12.59 0.79 16.88
CA VAL A 123 -12.06 -0.06 15.81
C VAL A 123 -11.95 0.82 14.56
N TYR A 124 -10.76 0.87 13.97
CA TYR A 124 -10.51 1.60 12.73
C TYR A 124 -10.16 0.61 11.63
N GLU A 125 -10.92 0.64 10.56
CA GLU A 125 -10.70 -0.16 9.36
C GLU A 125 -10.01 0.72 8.31
N VAL A 126 -8.88 0.26 7.78
CA VAL A 126 -8.14 0.94 6.72
C VAL A 126 -8.20 0.08 5.47
N THR A 127 -8.68 0.64 4.38
CA THR A 127 -8.92 -0.09 3.14
C THR A 127 -8.33 0.68 1.97
N ASN A 128 -7.62 -0.03 1.09
CA ASN A 128 -7.19 0.51 -0.20
C ASN A 128 -8.18 0.09 -1.29
N TYR A 129 -8.91 1.05 -1.85
CA TYR A 129 -9.77 0.87 -3.02
C TYR A 129 -9.02 1.15 -4.33
N GLY A 130 -7.80 1.66 -4.25
CA GLY A 130 -6.97 1.98 -5.40
C GLY A 130 -6.34 0.74 -6.03
N PRO A 131 -5.99 0.80 -7.32
CA PRO A 131 -5.38 -0.31 -8.04
C PRO A 131 -3.94 -0.58 -7.60
N SER A 132 -3.23 0.40 -7.03
CA SER A 132 -1.84 0.25 -6.63
C SER A 132 -1.71 -0.12 -5.14
N PRO A 133 -0.90 -1.13 -4.79
CA PRO A 133 -0.51 -1.41 -3.41
C PRO A 133 0.29 -0.23 -2.82
N VAL A 134 0.32 -0.16 -1.49
CA VAL A 134 1.00 0.90 -0.74
C VAL A 134 2.05 0.28 0.17
N ASP A 135 3.31 0.65 -0.03
CA ASP A 135 4.44 0.10 0.72
C ASP A 135 4.37 0.43 2.22
N GLN A 136 3.95 1.66 2.55
CA GLN A 136 3.88 2.11 3.93
C GLN A 136 2.70 3.06 4.18
N ILE A 137 1.96 2.80 5.25
CA ILE A 137 0.90 3.69 5.74
C ILE A 137 1.24 4.11 7.17
N LYS A 138 1.33 5.42 7.40
CA LYS A 138 1.49 6.00 8.74
C LYS A 138 0.14 6.45 9.30
N LEU A 139 -0.38 5.70 10.26
CA LEU A 139 -1.60 6.08 10.98
C LEU A 139 -1.25 6.86 12.26
N THR A 140 -2.02 7.90 12.57
CA THR A 140 -1.82 8.68 13.81
C THR A 140 -3.16 8.88 14.50
N PHE A 141 -3.31 8.25 15.67
CA PHE A 141 -4.50 8.36 16.50
C PHE A 141 -4.28 9.37 17.61
N LYS A 142 -5.21 10.33 17.75
CA LYS A 142 -5.18 11.31 18.84
C LYS A 142 -6.29 10.97 19.82
N PHE A 143 -5.91 10.51 21.00
CA PHE A 143 -6.84 10.23 22.08
C PHE A 143 -6.91 11.42 23.04
N PRO A 144 -8.11 11.90 23.41
CA PRO A 144 -8.23 12.93 24.43
C PRO A 144 -7.86 12.33 25.80
N THR A 145 -6.74 12.76 26.38
CA THR A 145 -6.26 12.27 27.68
C THR A 145 -6.58 13.23 28.83
N GLN A 146 -7.07 14.42 28.52
CA GLN A 146 -7.39 15.47 29.48
C GLN A 146 -8.67 16.17 29.08
N ILE A 147 -9.52 16.46 30.06
CA ILE A 147 -10.70 17.31 29.91
C ILE A 147 -10.49 18.53 30.81
N VAL A 148 -10.57 19.72 30.23
CA VAL A 148 -10.50 20.98 30.97
C VAL A 148 -11.93 21.46 31.20
N SER A 149 -12.31 21.63 32.46
CA SER A 149 -13.59 22.24 32.85
C SER A 149 -13.61 23.74 32.52
N GLU A 150 -14.81 24.33 32.39
CA GLU A 150 -14.98 25.79 32.22
C GLU A 150 -14.33 26.59 33.35
N ASP A 151 -14.22 26.00 34.56
CA ASP A 151 -13.55 26.60 35.72
C ASP A 151 -12.01 26.50 35.65
N GLY A 152 -11.44 25.96 34.57
CA GLY A 152 -10.00 25.75 34.39
C GLY A 152 -9.44 24.50 35.09
N CYS A 153 -10.28 23.74 35.80
CA CYS A 153 -9.88 22.47 36.43
C CYS A 153 -9.61 21.39 35.37
N MET A 154 -8.40 20.82 35.38
CA MET A 154 -8.01 19.72 34.51
C MET A 154 -8.35 18.37 35.15
N THR A 155 -9.15 17.57 34.45
CA THR A 155 -9.40 16.16 34.80
C THR A 155 -8.63 15.27 33.83
N PHE A 156 -7.72 14.47 34.36
CA PHE A 156 -7.02 13.46 33.57
C PHE A 156 -7.93 12.25 33.38
N LEU A 157 -8.18 11.88 32.12
CA LEU A 157 -8.83 10.61 31.81
C LEU A 157 -7.82 9.50 32.10
N ARG A 158 -8.11 8.65 33.08
CA ARG A 158 -7.27 7.50 33.43
C ARG A 158 -7.49 6.41 32.39
N VAL A 159 -6.70 6.44 31.32
CA VAL A 159 -6.70 5.42 30.27
C VAL A 159 -5.96 4.21 30.80
N TYR A 160 -6.71 3.14 31.08
CA TYR A 160 -6.12 1.85 31.42
C TYR A 160 -5.67 1.17 30.11
N SER A 161 -4.37 0.93 29.97
CA SER A 161 -3.73 0.03 28.99
C SER A 161 -4.27 0.14 27.56
N PRO A 162 -3.79 1.07 26.72
CA PRO A 162 -4.07 0.99 25.28
C PRO A 162 -3.43 -0.29 24.72
N GLU A 163 -4.27 -1.25 24.33
CA GLU A 163 -3.88 -2.49 23.68
C GLU A 163 -3.93 -2.30 22.16
N VAL A 164 -2.87 -2.73 21.47
CA VAL A 164 -2.81 -2.73 20.02
C VAL A 164 -2.85 -4.17 19.54
N PHE A 165 -3.87 -4.50 18.75
CA PHE A 165 -4.03 -5.80 18.13
C PHE A 165 -3.63 -5.70 16.65
N ILE A 166 -2.68 -6.53 16.23
CA ILE A 166 -2.35 -6.75 14.82
C ILE A 166 -2.97 -8.08 14.41
N PHE A 167 -3.77 -8.07 13.34
CA PHE A 167 -4.45 -9.25 12.82
C PHE A 167 -3.82 -9.70 11.50
N ASP A 168 -3.73 -11.01 11.31
CA ASP A 168 -3.59 -11.59 9.96
C ASP A 168 -4.94 -11.47 9.25
N PHE A 169 -4.95 -10.89 8.06
CA PHE A 169 -6.13 -10.93 7.18
C PHE A 169 -6.09 -12.22 6.37
N PRO A 170 -7.00 -13.17 6.60
CA PRO A 170 -7.00 -14.41 5.84
C PRO A 170 -7.38 -14.12 4.39
N LEU A 171 -6.65 -14.74 3.46
CA LEU A 171 -6.91 -14.67 2.01
C LEU A 171 -8.20 -15.42 1.58
N GLN A 172 -8.96 -15.99 2.53
CA GLN A 172 -10.22 -16.70 2.31
C GLN A 172 -11.32 -16.19 3.24
N GLU A 173 -12.52 -16.01 2.68
CA GLU A 173 -13.68 -15.34 3.29
C GLU A 173 -14.24 -15.99 4.58
N GLU A 174 -13.78 -17.18 4.99
CA GLU A 174 -14.35 -17.94 6.11
C GLU A 174 -13.39 -18.17 7.29
N GLN A 175 -12.23 -17.52 7.34
CA GLN A 175 -11.33 -17.66 8.50
C GLN A 175 -11.50 -16.52 9.51
N SER A 176 -11.55 -16.87 10.79
CA SER A 176 -11.58 -15.90 11.89
C SER A 176 -10.25 -15.15 11.97
N LEU A 177 -10.30 -13.83 12.16
CA LEU A 177 -9.12 -13.03 12.52
C LEU A 177 -8.46 -13.63 13.77
N VAL A 178 -7.20 -14.04 13.66
CA VAL A 178 -6.43 -14.58 14.79
C VAL A 178 -5.46 -13.52 15.29
N ILE A 179 -5.52 -13.21 16.59
CA ILE A 179 -4.52 -12.37 17.25
C ILE A 179 -3.23 -13.19 17.36
N ARG A 180 -2.16 -12.74 16.71
CA ARG A 180 -0.86 -13.45 16.71
C ARG A 180 0.05 -13.03 17.85
N ILE A 181 0.10 -11.74 18.14
CA ILE A 181 1.00 -11.17 19.14
C ILE A 181 0.22 -10.12 19.93
N GLU A 182 0.32 -10.20 21.25
CA GLU A 182 -0.16 -9.20 22.18
C GLU A 182 1.04 -8.47 22.78
N LEU A 183 1.15 -7.17 22.54
CA LEU A 183 2.20 -6.34 23.10
C LEU A 183 1.60 -5.40 24.14
N ILE A 184 2.08 -5.53 25.37
CA ILE A 184 1.57 -4.79 26.52
C ILE A 184 2.68 -3.88 27.05
N GLY A 185 2.33 -2.63 27.31
CA GLY A 185 3.20 -1.69 28.00
C GLY A 185 3.60 -2.20 29.40
N THR A 186 4.80 -1.83 29.84
CA THR A 186 5.33 -2.21 31.15
C THR A 186 4.86 -1.33 32.30
N GLN A 187 4.43 -0.08 32.04
CA GLN A 187 4.04 0.85 33.09
C GLN A 187 2.86 1.74 32.70
N MET A 188 2.09 2.16 33.71
CA MET A 188 0.98 3.08 33.49
C MET A 188 1.48 4.45 33.04
N GLY A 189 0.83 5.00 32.01
CA GLY A 189 1.10 6.36 31.55
C GLY A 189 2.34 6.52 30.70
N GLU A 190 2.94 5.44 30.18
CA GLU A 190 4.07 5.53 29.23
C GLU A 190 3.69 5.83 27.78
N TYR A 191 2.40 5.70 27.46
CA TYR A 191 1.87 5.86 26.10
C TYR A 191 2.47 4.84 25.12
N PHE A 192 2.69 3.62 25.59
CA PHE A 192 3.06 2.49 24.73
C PHE A 192 2.07 2.34 23.57
N GLY A 193 2.57 2.19 22.34
CA GLY A 193 1.74 2.13 21.15
C GLY A 193 1.34 3.49 20.56
N TYR A 194 1.86 4.61 21.10
CA TYR A 194 1.53 5.95 20.59
C TYR A 194 1.91 6.16 19.12
N SER A 195 3.03 5.56 18.70
CA SER A 195 3.47 5.51 17.32
C SER A 195 4.00 4.13 17.01
N ILE A 196 3.63 3.59 15.85
CA ILE A 196 4.05 2.27 15.41
C ILE A 196 4.65 2.41 14.01
N CYS A 197 5.76 1.73 13.79
CA CYS A 197 6.43 1.64 12.48
C CYS A 197 6.85 0.19 12.25
N VAL A 198 6.79 -0.24 11.00
CA VAL A 198 7.28 -1.53 10.55
C VAL A 198 8.41 -1.26 9.56
N ALA A 199 9.58 -1.87 9.78
CA ALA A 199 10.75 -1.75 8.91
C ALA A 199 11.76 -2.85 9.24
N ASP A 200 12.42 -3.40 8.23
CA ASP A 200 13.63 -4.21 8.40
C ASP A 200 14.80 -3.33 8.88
N LEU A 201 15.03 -3.28 10.21
CA LEU A 201 16.03 -2.39 10.81
C LEU A 201 17.45 -2.96 10.76
N ASN A 202 17.58 -4.27 10.63
CA ASN A 202 18.85 -4.98 10.61
C ASN A 202 19.21 -5.57 9.24
N ASN A 203 18.40 -5.28 8.22
CA ASN A 203 18.57 -5.69 6.83
C ASN A 203 18.69 -7.23 6.68
N ASP A 204 17.89 -7.98 7.43
CA ASP A 204 17.85 -9.45 7.36
C ASP A 204 16.73 -10.01 6.47
N GLY A 205 15.98 -9.12 5.83
CA GLY A 205 14.86 -9.44 4.94
C GLY A 205 13.54 -9.68 5.67
N LEU A 206 13.49 -9.45 6.99
CA LEU A 206 12.27 -9.56 7.79
C LEU A 206 11.92 -8.20 8.40
N ASP A 207 10.64 -7.85 8.32
CA ASP A 207 10.16 -6.60 8.90
C ASP A 207 10.13 -6.66 10.45
N ASP A 208 10.82 -5.72 11.10
CA ASP A 208 10.77 -5.53 12.55
C ASP A 208 9.64 -4.56 12.93
N LEU A 209 9.11 -4.72 14.15
CA LEU A 209 8.10 -3.82 14.70
C LEU A 209 8.72 -2.83 15.68
N VAL A 210 8.52 -1.55 15.43
CA VAL A 210 8.97 -0.44 16.28
C VAL A 210 7.78 0.20 16.95
N VAL A 211 7.82 0.28 18.28
CA VAL A 211 6.75 0.84 19.10
C VAL A 211 7.29 1.99 19.95
N GLY A 212 6.69 3.17 19.80
CA GLY A 212 7.01 4.34 20.60
C GLY A 212 6.20 4.39 21.90
N ALA A 213 6.87 4.80 22.98
CA ALA A 213 6.28 5.10 24.27
C ALA A 213 6.83 6.45 24.76
N PRO A 214 6.26 7.59 24.30
CA PRO A 214 6.83 8.92 24.50
C PRO A 214 6.84 9.42 25.96
N GLN A 215 6.15 8.74 26.88
CA GLN A 215 6.15 9.09 28.30
C GLN A 215 6.69 7.94 29.17
N TYR A 216 7.60 7.12 28.63
CA TYR A 216 8.22 6.00 29.34
C TYR A 216 8.84 6.38 30.69
N SER A 217 9.32 7.61 30.86
CA SER A 217 9.77 8.08 32.17
C SER A 217 8.93 9.25 32.70
N LEU A 218 8.88 9.34 34.03
CA LEU A 218 8.30 10.47 34.77
C LEU A 218 9.01 11.80 34.49
N GLU A 219 10.19 11.78 33.85
CA GLU A 219 10.98 12.96 33.46
C GLU A 219 10.70 13.41 32.01
N GLN A 220 9.59 13.00 31.40
CA GLN A 220 9.24 13.28 29.99
C GLN A 220 10.23 12.69 28.98
N SER A 221 10.95 11.62 29.34
CA SER A 221 11.73 10.86 28.37
C SER A 221 10.85 9.79 27.73
N GLY A 222 10.85 9.74 26.40
CA GLY A 222 10.27 8.65 25.66
C GLY A 222 11.23 7.47 25.52
N THR A 223 10.70 6.28 25.24
CA THR A 223 11.48 5.15 24.74
C THR A 223 10.93 4.67 23.40
N ILE A 224 11.79 3.99 22.65
CA ILE A 224 11.44 3.27 21.44
C ILE A 224 11.78 1.80 21.70
N LEU A 225 10.77 0.94 21.61
CA LEU A 225 10.89 -0.50 21.76
C LEU A 225 10.93 -1.12 20.36
N ILE A 226 11.93 -1.97 20.11
CA ILE A 226 12.11 -2.65 18.83
C ILE A 226 11.89 -4.15 19.08
N TYR A 227 10.88 -4.71 18.44
CA TYR A 227 10.56 -6.12 18.43
C TYR A 227 11.09 -6.71 17.13
N ARG A 228 12.22 -7.42 17.24
CA ARG A 228 12.84 -8.03 16.08
C ARG A 228 12.08 -9.25 15.60
N SER A 229 11.84 -9.32 14.30
CA SER A 229 11.30 -10.52 13.67
C SER A 229 12.41 -11.56 13.55
N THR A 230 12.11 -12.81 13.87
CA THR A 230 13.06 -13.94 13.72
C THR A 230 12.68 -14.87 12.57
N GLY A 231 11.54 -14.63 11.91
CA GLY A 231 11.05 -15.46 10.80
C GLY A 231 10.76 -16.91 11.17
N ILE A 232 10.85 -17.26 12.46
CA ILE A 232 10.53 -18.60 12.96
C ILE A 232 9.04 -18.61 13.29
N PHE A 233 8.26 -19.01 12.28
CA PHE A 233 6.83 -19.25 12.41
C PHE A 233 6.63 -20.72 12.80
N ASN A 234 6.26 -20.98 14.06
CA ASN A 234 5.76 -22.29 14.52
C ASN A 234 4.25 -22.21 14.74
#